data_AF-A0A804NGY8-F1
#
_entry.id   AF-A0A804NGY8-F1
#
_cell.length_a   1.000
_cell.length_b   1.000
_cell.length_c   1.000
_cell.angle_alpha   90.00
_cell.angle_beta   90.00
_cell.angle_gamma   90.00
#
_symmetry.space_group_name_H-M   'P 1'
#
loop_
_entity.id
_entity.type
_entity.pdbx_description
1 polymer ?
#
loop_
_entity_poly.entity_id
_entity_poly.type
_entity_poly.pdbx_seq_one_letter_code
_entity_poly.pdbx_strand_id
1 'polypeptide(L)'
;MCRKMRPQASVIFAEMRVLAQWGKCKLCGRDGTIVMIPGQGTPLTIEQSQKEEKTCLMVFDCRGYEPVEFSFGAGWKAESVHGTPFEIDCSEDEFSEYDEKGECPVELSKLQSTFKVVKKHEKGGKTRFV
;
A
#
# COMPACT_ATOMS: atom_id res chain seq x y z
N MET A 1 6.44 -20.33 28.50
CA MET A 1 6.43 -21.13 27.25
C MET A 1 5.62 -20.37 26.20
N CYS A 2 6.26 -19.49 25.41
CA CYS A 2 5.64 -18.77 24.30
C CYS A 2 5.26 -19.75 23.18
N ARG A 3 4.00 -20.19 23.16
CA ARG A 3 3.46 -21.00 22.06
C ARG A 3 3.19 -20.08 20.87
N LYS A 4 4.08 -20.11 19.87
CA LYS A 4 3.86 -19.63 18.49
C LYS A 4 3.22 -18.23 18.37
N MET A 5 3.91 -17.17 18.80
CA MET A 5 3.55 -15.83 18.35
C MET A 5 3.96 -15.68 16.89
N ARG A 6 2.99 -15.79 15.98
CA ARG A 6 3.14 -15.24 14.64
C ARG A 6 2.90 -13.73 14.76
N PRO A 7 3.73 -12.87 14.15
CA PRO A 7 3.49 -11.43 14.16
C PRO A 7 2.14 -11.09 13.52
N GLN A 8 1.35 -10.22 14.16
CA GLN A 8 -0.01 -9.85 13.74
C GLN A 8 -0.17 -8.32 13.66
N ALA A 9 0.14 -7.74 12.50
CA ALA A 9 -0.35 -6.39 12.16
C ALA A 9 -1.72 -6.53 11.47
N SER A 10 -2.80 -5.99 12.07
CA SER A 10 -4.21 -6.19 11.67
C SER A 10 -4.56 -5.64 10.32
N VAL A 11 -4.17 -4.39 10.10
CA VAL A 11 -4.60 -3.62 8.96
C VAL A 11 -3.52 -2.61 8.61
N ILE A 12 -3.06 -2.60 7.37
CA ILE A 12 -2.11 -1.62 6.85
C ILE A 12 -2.84 -0.64 5.95
N PHE A 13 -2.63 0.64 6.22
CA PHE A 13 -3.16 1.78 5.51
C PHE A 13 -2.01 2.51 4.81
N ALA A 14 -2.21 2.82 3.53
CA ALA A 14 -1.41 3.83 2.85
C ALA A 14 -2.00 5.20 3.15
N GLU A 15 -1.34 6.02 3.96
CA GLU A 15 -1.72 7.44 4.07
C GLU A 15 -0.98 8.25 3.01
N MET A 16 -1.50 8.18 1.79
CA MET A 16 -0.90 8.90 0.67
C MET A 16 -1.64 10.20 0.38
N ARG A 17 -0.90 11.30 0.45
CA ARG A 17 -1.37 12.61 -0.04
C ARG A 17 -1.43 12.58 -1.56
N VAL A 18 -2.19 13.49 -2.17
CA VAL A 18 -2.27 13.58 -3.64
C VAL A 18 -0.87 13.77 -4.22
N LEU A 19 -0.34 12.70 -4.82
CA LEU A 19 0.94 12.74 -5.53
C LEU A 19 0.65 12.95 -7.01
N ALA A 20 1.25 13.99 -7.57
CA ALA A 20 1.29 14.23 -9.00
C ALA A 20 2.74 14.40 -9.41
N GLN A 21 3.23 13.50 -10.25
CA GLN A 21 4.55 13.58 -10.85
C GLN A 21 4.41 14.00 -12.31
N TRP A 22 5.13 15.06 -12.68
CA TRP A 22 5.34 15.48 -14.06
C TRP A 22 6.78 15.19 -14.45
N GLY A 23 7.01 14.72 -15.67
CA GLY A 23 8.35 14.43 -16.15
C GLY A 23 8.44 14.46 -17.67
N LYS A 24 9.66 14.71 -18.16
CA LYS A 24 10.00 14.60 -19.57
C LYS A 24 10.85 13.36 -19.81
N CYS A 25 10.49 12.54 -20.77
CA CYS A 25 11.25 11.36 -21.17
C CYS A 25 12.64 11.79 -21.67
N LYS A 26 13.70 11.29 -21.03
CA LYS A 26 15.10 11.62 -21.39
C LYS A 26 15.50 11.13 -22.79
N LEU A 27 14.79 10.15 -23.36
CA LEU A 27 15.10 9.55 -24.66
C LEU A 27 14.35 10.21 -25.82
N CYS A 28 13.05 10.49 -25.67
CA CYS A 28 12.22 11.02 -26.76
C CYS A 28 11.69 12.45 -26.53
N GLY A 29 11.99 13.06 -25.39
CA GLY A 29 11.59 14.45 -25.09
C GLY A 29 10.10 14.67 -24.85
N ARG A 30 9.26 13.63 -24.92
CA ARG A 30 7.83 13.70 -24.63
C ARG A 30 7.58 13.87 -23.14
N ASP A 31 6.58 14.67 -22.80
CA ASP A 31 6.10 14.83 -21.44
C ASP A 31 5.17 13.69 -21.03
N GLY A 32 5.13 13.42 -19.73
CA GLY A 32 4.21 12.46 -19.13
C GLY A 32 3.87 12.80 -17.69
N THR A 33 2.81 12.17 -17.20
CA THR A 33 2.26 12.39 -15.86
C THR A 33 1.88 11.09 -15.19
N ILE A 34 2.05 11.03 -13.88
CA ILE A 34 1.47 10.02 -13.00
C ILE A 34 0.73 10.78 -11.89
N VAL A 35 -0.58 10.64 -11.82
CA VAL A 35 -1.42 11.31 -10.81
C VAL A 35 -2.18 10.26 -10.03
N MET A 36 -2.04 10.25 -8.71
CA MET A 36 -2.82 9.36 -7.86
C MET A 36 -4.27 9.81 -7.76
N ILE A 37 -5.19 8.85 -7.85
CA ILE A 37 -6.61 9.05 -7.66
C ILE A 37 -6.96 8.67 -6.20
N PRO A 38 -7.24 9.64 -5.32
CA PRO A 38 -7.51 9.36 -3.91
C PRO A 38 -8.81 8.58 -3.72
N GLY A 39 -8.90 7.86 -2.59
CA GLY A 39 -10.11 7.15 -2.17
C GLY A 39 -10.43 5.88 -2.97
N GLN A 40 -9.49 5.38 -3.78
CA GLN A 40 -9.66 4.13 -4.54
C GLN A 40 -8.97 2.92 -3.88
N GLY A 41 -8.09 3.17 -2.89
CA GLY A 41 -7.38 2.14 -2.16
C GLY A 41 -8.26 1.43 -1.12
N THR A 42 -7.92 0.17 -0.82
CA THR A 42 -8.49 -0.62 0.27
C THR A 42 -7.35 -1.07 1.18
N PRO A 43 -7.47 -0.94 2.51
CA PRO A 43 -6.46 -1.41 3.46
C PRO A 43 -6.19 -2.91 3.30
N LEU A 44 -4.96 -3.34 3.56
CA LEU A 44 -4.60 -4.75 3.60
C LEU A 44 -4.94 -5.31 4.98
N THR A 45 -5.77 -6.36 5.06
CA THR A 45 -6.10 -7.00 6.34
C THR A 45 -5.23 -8.24 6.62
N ILE A 46 -5.17 -8.68 7.88
CA ILE A 46 -4.51 -9.93 8.27
C ILE A 46 -5.05 -11.11 7.47
N GLU A 47 -6.37 -11.23 7.32
CA GLU A 47 -6.97 -12.38 6.65
C GLU A 47 -6.54 -12.46 5.18
N GLN A 48 -6.40 -11.31 4.53
CA GLN A 48 -5.87 -11.22 3.17
C GLN A 48 -4.38 -11.58 3.13
N SER A 49 -3.58 -11.00 4.03
CA SER A 49 -2.15 -11.29 4.14
C SER A 49 -1.86 -12.78 4.38
N GLN A 50 -2.61 -13.41 5.29
CA GLN A 50 -2.48 -14.84 5.62
C GLN A 50 -2.86 -15.77 4.46
N LYS A 51 -3.69 -15.30 3.53
CA LYS A 51 -4.05 -16.02 2.30
C LYS A 51 -3.17 -15.65 1.11
N GLU A 52 -2.17 -14.79 1.32
CA GLU A 52 -1.32 -14.23 0.27
C GLU A 52 -2.14 -13.51 -0.82
N GLU A 53 -3.29 -12.93 -0.41
CA GLU A 53 -4.16 -12.16 -1.29
C GLU A 53 -3.63 -10.74 -1.45
N LYS A 54 -3.74 -10.22 -2.67
CA LYS A 54 -3.38 -8.83 -2.98
C LYS A 54 -4.62 -7.95 -2.88
N THR A 55 -4.45 -6.78 -2.26
CA THR A 55 -5.45 -5.71 -2.26
C THR A 55 -5.06 -4.59 -3.22
N CYS A 56 -6.04 -3.81 -3.67
CA CYS A 56 -5.77 -2.59 -4.44
C CYS A 56 -5.44 -1.46 -3.45
N LEU A 57 -4.16 -1.08 -3.36
CA LEU A 57 -3.73 -0.02 -2.44
C LEU A 57 -3.97 1.39 -3.00
N MET A 58 -3.89 1.54 -4.33
CA MET A 58 -3.88 2.85 -4.99
C MET A 58 -4.21 2.70 -6.48
N VAL A 59 -4.74 3.78 -7.06
CA VAL A 59 -4.99 3.89 -8.51
C VAL A 59 -4.30 5.15 -9.01
N PHE A 60 -3.67 5.06 -10.18
CA PHE A 60 -3.00 6.17 -10.84
C PHE A 60 -3.62 6.45 -12.22
N ASP A 61 -3.83 7.73 -12.55
CA ASP A 61 -3.98 8.20 -13.94
C ASP A 61 -2.57 8.44 -14.50
N CYS A 62 -2.15 7.54 -15.39
CA CYS A 62 -0.85 7.57 -16.02
C CYS A 62 -0.97 7.99 -17.50
N ARG A 63 -0.21 8.99 -17.92
CA ARG A 63 -0.16 9.47 -19.30
C ARG A 63 1.29 9.57 -19.76
N GLY A 64 1.64 8.84 -20.82
CA GLY A 64 3.01 8.82 -21.34
C GLY A 64 4.03 8.04 -20.49
N TYR A 65 3.61 7.51 -19.34
CA TYR A 65 4.40 6.64 -18.47
C TYR A 65 3.59 5.41 -18.07
N GLU A 66 4.28 4.30 -17.86
CA GLU A 66 3.72 3.08 -17.28
C GLU A 66 4.58 2.69 -16.07
N PRO A 67 3.99 2.61 -14.86
CA PRO A 67 4.73 2.22 -13.67
C PRO A 67 5.05 0.72 -13.71
N VAL A 68 6.29 0.36 -13.43
CA VAL A 68 6.79 -1.02 -13.51
C VAL A 68 7.12 -1.63 -12.15
N GLU A 69 7.41 -0.78 -11.16
CA GLU A 69 7.85 -1.20 -9.82
C GLU A 69 7.40 -0.17 -8.77
N PHE A 70 7.21 -0.63 -7.54
CA PHE A 70 6.81 0.19 -6.41
C PHE A 70 7.71 -0.09 -5.22
N SER A 71 8.26 0.98 -4.64
CA SER A 71 9.04 0.95 -3.39
C SER A 71 8.16 1.47 -2.25
N PHE A 72 8.09 0.71 -1.16
CA PHE A 72 7.14 0.98 -0.07
C PHE A 72 7.55 2.20 0.76
N GLY A 73 8.83 2.38 1.12
CA GLY A 73 9.30 3.58 1.83
C GLY A 73 8.54 3.86 3.14
N ALA A 74 8.56 5.11 3.60
CA ALA A 74 7.95 5.54 4.87
C ALA A 74 6.51 6.05 4.73
N GLY A 75 5.83 6.18 5.87
CA GLY A 75 4.52 6.85 5.97
C GLY A 75 3.31 5.93 5.92
N TRP A 76 3.54 4.63 6.11
CA TRP A 76 2.46 3.66 6.28
C TRP A 76 1.92 3.73 7.70
N LYS A 77 0.65 3.40 7.86
CA LYS A 77 0.03 3.27 9.19
C LYS A 77 -0.54 1.89 9.35
N ALA A 78 -0.40 1.32 10.53
CA ALA A 78 -1.08 0.08 10.87
C ALA A 78 -1.65 0.11 12.28
N GLU A 79 -2.52 -0.84 12.54
CA GLU A 79 -3.06 -1.12 13.86
C GLU A 79 -2.78 -2.59 14.20
N SER A 80 -2.28 -2.89 15.41
CA SER A 80 -2.15 -4.27 15.88
C SER A 80 -3.51 -4.89 16.18
N VAL A 81 -3.55 -6.19 16.46
CA VAL A 81 -4.80 -6.88 16.85
C VAL A 81 -5.33 -6.42 18.20
N HIS A 82 -4.50 -5.72 18.97
CA HIS A 82 -4.85 -5.12 20.24
C HIS A 82 -5.23 -3.64 20.13
N GLY A 83 -5.25 -3.08 18.92
CA GLY A 83 -5.62 -1.69 18.69
C GLY A 83 -4.49 -0.68 18.95
N THR A 84 -3.23 -1.13 18.95
CA THR A 84 -2.07 -0.25 19.09
C THR A 84 -1.72 0.31 17.71
N PRO A 85 -1.69 1.64 17.52
CA PRO A 85 -1.32 2.24 16.24
C PRO A 85 0.21 2.26 16.05
N PHE A 86 0.65 2.03 14.81
CA PHE A 86 2.05 2.09 14.39
C PHE A 86 2.22 2.98 13.16
N GLU A 87 3.26 3.80 13.15
CA GLU A 87 3.80 4.39 11.93
C GLU A 87 4.90 3.48 11.41
N ILE A 88 4.78 3.09 10.15
CA ILE A 88 5.60 2.07 9.52
C ILE A 88 6.50 2.71 8.48
N ASP A 89 7.78 2.39 8.56
CA ASP A 89 8.77 2.60 7.51
C ASP A 89 9.18 1.26 6.90
N CYS A 90 8.98 1.13 5.60
CA CYS A 90 9.35 -0.04 4.81
C CYS A 90 10.41 0.33 3.76
N SER A 91 11.26 1.33 4.03
CA SER A 91 12.43 1.63 3.18
C SER A 91 13.42 0.48 3.09
N GLU A 92 13.43 -0.41 4.09
CA GLU A 92 14.26 -1.63 4.13
C GLU A 92 13.46 -2.90 3.77
N ASP A 93 12.30 -2.76 3.14
CA ASP A 93 11.37 -3.85 2.75
C ASP A 93 10.78 -4.68 3.91
N GLU A 94 11.14 -4.36 5.15
CA GLU A 94 10.61 -4.95 6.37
C GLU A 94 10.38 -3.91 7.47
N PHE A 95 9.55 -4.27 8.45
CA PHE A 95 9.29 -3.53 9.67
C PHE A 95 9.05 -4.53 10.79
N SER A 96 9.62 -4.28 11.98
CA SER A 96 9.39 -5.11 13.15
C SER A 96 9.44 -4.28 14.43
N GLU A 97 8.45 -4.46 15.29
CA GLU A 97 8.33 -3.76 16.57
C GLU A 97 7.69 -4.68 17.62
N TYR A 98 7.58 -4.22 18.86
CA TYR A 98 6.89 -4.94 19.94
C TYR A 98 5.64 -4.18 20.41
N ASP A 99 4.48 -4.86 20.42
CA ASP A 99 3.24 -4.32 20.97
C ASP A 99 3.16 -4.61 22.47
N GLU A 100 3.52 -3.63 23.29
CA GLU A 100 3.46 -3.71 24.75
C GLU A 100 2.05 -4.02 25.27
N LYS A 101 1.00 -3.55 24.60
CA LYS A 101 -0.39 -3.80 25.02
C LYS A 101 -0.80 -5.25 24.76
N GLY A 102 -0.29 -5.82 23.67
CA GLY A 102 -0.51 -7.20 23.29
C GLY A 102 0.48 -8.20 23.87
N GLU A 103 1.56 -7.70 24.46
CA GLU A 103 2.75 -8.46 24.87
C GLU A 103 3.26 -9.38 23.74
N CYS A 104 3.24 -8.89 22.49
CA CYS A 104 3.63 -9.69 21.32
C CYS A 104 4.41 -8.89 20.26
N PRO A 105 5.29 -9.56 19.49
CA PRO A 105 5.97 -8.91 18.38
C PRO A 105 5.01 -8.67 17.21
N VAL A 106 5.18 -7.54 16.55
CA VAL A 106 4.52 -7.18 15.29
C VAL A 106 5.58 -7.07 14.20
N GLU A 107 5.28 -7.59 13.01
CA GLU A 107 6.21 -7.63 11.89
C GLU A 107 5.42 -7.46 10.60
N LEU A 108 6.03 -6.77 9.66
CA LEU A 108 5.62 -6.69 8.27
C LEU A 108 6.85 -6.99 7.42
N SER A 109 6.79 -8.07 6.64
CA SER A 109 7.89 -8.51 5.79
C SER A 109 7.34 -9.11 4.50
N LYS A 110 8.23 -9.42 3.55
CA LYS A 110 7.87 -10.01 2.24
C LYS A 110 6.87 -9.17 1.46
N LEU A 111 7.04 -7.85 1.53
CA LEU A 111 6.20 -6.92 0.78
C LEU A 111 6.29 -7.19 -0.72
N GLN A 112 5.13 -7.21 -1.37
CA GLN A 112 5.04 -7.41 -2.82
C GLN A 112 4.05 -6.43 -3.42
N SER A 113 4.42 -5.88 -4.56
CA SER A 113 3.59 -4.98 -5.34
C SER A 113 3.46 -5.49 -6.77
N THR A 114 2.33 -5.20 -7.40
CA THR A 114 2.13 -5.44 -8.84
C THR A 114 1.19 -4.36 -9.37
N PHE A 115 1.47 -3.86 -10.57
CA PHE A 115 0.55 -2.98 -11.29
C PHE A 115 -0.40 -3.80 -12.16
N LYS A 116 -1.68 -3.40 -12.17
CA LYS A 116 -2.71 -3.94 -13.06
C LYS A 116 -3.43 -2.76 -13.70
N VAL A 117 -3.63 -2.83 -15.02
CA VAL A 117 -4.46 -1.85 -15.73
C VAL A 117 -5.91 -2.07 -15.33
N VAL A 118 -6.56 -1.02 -14.85
CA VAL A 118 -7.97 -1.02 -14.40
C VAL A 118 -8.83 -0.15 -15.30
N LYS A 119 -10.10 -0.50 -15.45
CA LYS A 119 -11.07 0.26 -16.24
C LYS A 119 -11.88 1.16 -15.34
N LYS A 120 -12.08 2.40 -15.80
CA LYS A 120 -12.98 3.36 -15.15
C LYS A 120 -14.43 2.97 -15.44
N HIS A 121 -15.20 2.73 -14.38
CA HIS A 121 -16.64 2.51 -14.45
C HIS A 121 -17.36 3.62 -13.68
N GLU A 122 -18.30 4.29 -14.35
CA GLU A 122 -19.13 5.34 -13.76
C GLU A 122 -20.59 4.87 -13.72
N LYS A 123 -21.17 4.81 -12.51
CA LYS A 123 -22.60 4.54 -12.31
C LYS A 123 -23.13 5.43 -11.19
N GLY A 124 -24.19 6.18 -11.47
CA GLY A 124 -24.89 7.00 -10.47
C GLY A 124 -24.02 8.05 -9.78
N GLY A 125 -23.10 8.67 -10.51
CA GLY A 125 -22.16 9.67 -9.95
C GLY A 125 -21.01 9.09 -9.12
N LYS A 126 -20.92 7.76 -8.98
CA LYS A 126 -19.81 7.08 -8.30
C LYS A 126 -18.85 6.48 -9.32
N THR A 127 -17.57 6.87 -9.22
CA THR A 127 -16.48 6.27 -10.01
C THR A 127 -15.91 5.08 -9.26
N ARG A 128 -15.72 3.97 -9.97
CA ARG A 128 -15.00 2.78 -9.50
C ARG A 128 -13.98 2.37 -10.56
N PHE A 129 -12.83 1.86 -10.11
CA PHE A 129 -11.84 1.24 -10.98
C PHE A 129 -11.88 -0.27 -10.76
N VAL A 130 -12.03 -1.04 -11.85
CA VAL A 130 -12.20 -2.49 -11.84
C VAL A 130 -11.30 -3.15 -12.88
#